data_AF-A0A933GJM8-F1
#
_entry.id   AF-A0A933GJM8-F1
#
_cell.length_a   1.000
_cell.length_b   1.000
_cell.length_c   1.000
_cell.angle_alpha   90.00
_cell.angle_beta   90.00
_cell.angle_gamma   90.00
#
_symmetry.space_group_name_H-M   'P 1'
#
loop_
_entity.id
_entity.type
_entity.pdbx_description
1 polymer ?
#
loop_
_entity_poly.entity_id
_entity_poly.type
_entity_poly.pdbx_seq_one_letter_code
_entity_poly.pdbx_strand_id
1 'polypeptide(L)'
;MFVQYIEGFPGASEEGEKFIWKRTNKFEEDLELLYSHHLQGKYDSYGFSMGYASGFHAFLDNKILPERAIKGQVTGPISMGLTLTKEDMRPVLYDEELSDAIARFLCLKASWQENALRAIR
;
A
#
# COMPACT_ATOMS: atom_id res chain seq x y z
N MET A 1 3.59 -8.59 -6.22
CA MET A 1 2.39 -7.76 -5.90
C MET A 1 2.50 -7.14 -4.53
N PHE A 2 2.75 -7.91 -3.47
CA PHE A 2 2.80 -7.39 -2.09
C PHE A 2 3.87 -6.32 -1.88
N VAL A 3 5.04 -6.45 -2.53
CA VAL A 3 6.11 -5.45 -2.49
C VAL A 3 5.61 -4.03 -2.83
N GLN A 4 4.86 -3.85 -3.92
CA GLN A 4 4.27 -2.55 -4.30
C GLN A 4 3.37 -1.97 -3.23
N TYR A 5 2.57 -2.84 -2.61
CA TYR A 5 1.56 -2.41 -1.66
C TYR A 5 2.11 -2.22 -0.26
N ILE A 6 3.17 -2.90 0.16
CA ILE A 6 3.72 -2.75 1.50
C ILE A 6 4.53 -1.47 1.71
N GLU A 7 5.05 -0.89 0.63
CA GLU A 7 5.83 0.35 0.67
C GLU A 7 5.08 1.46 1.42
N GLY A 8 5.65 1.97 2.51
CA GLY A 8 5.09 3.08 3.28
C GLY A 8 4.07 2.68 4.34
N PHE A 9 3.79 1.39 4.55
CA PHE A 9 2.99 0.96 5.70
C PHE A 9 3.79 1.14 7.01
N PRO A 10 3.22 1.71 8.08
CA PRO A 10 3.94 1.95 9.33
C PRO A 10 4.58 0.69 9.91
N GLY A 11 5.91 0.71 10.06
CA GLY A 11 6.68 -0.38 10.64
C GLY A 11 6.86 -1.62 9.75
N ALA A 12 6.40 -1.60 8.50
CA ALA A 12 6.67 -2.70 7.57
C ALA A 12 8.02 -2.53 6.86
N SER A 13 8.71 -3.65 6.69
CA SER A 13 9.96 -3.75 5.92
C SER A 13 10.02 -5.04 5.12
N GLU A 14 10.73 -4.97 4.00
CA GLU A 14 11.14 -6.15 3.23
C GLU A 14 12.48 -6.67 3.78
N GLU A 15 12.49 -7.94 4.19
CA GLU A 15 13.69 -8.64 4.66
C GLU A 15 13.90 -9.90 3.79
N GLY A 16 14.65 -9.76 2.70
CA GLY A 16 14.82 -10.81 1.71
C GLY A 16 13.50 -11.13 1.00
N GLU A 17 13.02 -12.35 1.11
CA GLU A 17 11.72 -12.76 0.53
C GLU A 17 10.53 -12.57 1.50
N LYS A 18 10.78 -12.06 2.71
CA LYS A 18 9.76 -11.93 3.75
C LYS A 18 9.38 -10.47 3.98
N PHE A 19 8.15 -10.28 4.45
CA PHE A 19 7.63 -8.98 4.86
C PHE A 19 7.44 -8.99 6.37
N ILE A 20 8.26 -8.21 7.06
CA ILE A 20 8.29 -8.16 8.52
C ILE A 20 7.73 -6.83 9.00
N TRP A 21 6.88 -6.89 10.01
CA TRP A 21 6.40 -5.73 10.74
C TRP A 21 7.13 -5.65 12.08
N LYS A 22 7.67 -4.46 12.38
CA LYS A 22 8.28 -4.13 13.66
C LYS A 22 7.71 -2.83 14.16
N ARG A 23 7.42 -2.79 15.45
CA ARG A 23 6.98 -1.56 16.10
C ARG A 23 8.14 -0.57 16.13
N THR A 24 7.95 0.59 15.51
CA THR A 24 8.93 1.69 15.52
C THR A 24 8.60 2.67 16.64
N ASN A 25 9.55 3.53 17.00
CA ASN A 25 9.31 4.57 18.01
C ASN A 25 8.30 5.65 17.55
N LYS A 26 7.97 5.68 16.25
CA LYS A 26 7.02 6.62 15.64
C LYS A 26 5.71 5.97 15.25
N PHE A 27 5.51 4.70 15.62
CA PHE A 27 4.38 3.92 15.14
C PHE A 27 3.04 4.59 15.45
N GLU A 28 2.87 5.13 16.66
CA GLU A 28 1.66 5.86 17.06
C GLU A 28 1.41 7.11 16.22
N GLU A 29 2.46 7.90 15.96
CA GLU A 29 2.37 9.12 15.12
C GLU A 29 2.03 8.77 13.67
N ASP A 30 2.71 7.76 13.11
CA ASP A 30 2.50 7.28 11.74
C ASP A 30 1.09 6.70 11.57
N LEU A 31 0.58 6.01 12.58
CA LEU A 31 -0.76 5.44 12.60
C LEU A 31 -1.84 6.53 12.71
N GLU A 32 -1.67 7.51 13.60
CA GLU A 32 -2.57 8.66 13.69
C GLU A 32 -2.62 9.44 12.37
N LEU A 33 -1.47 9.68 11.76
CA LEU A 33 -1.37 10.33 10.47
C LEU A 33 -2.10 9.54 9.38
N LEU A 34 -1.93 8.22 9.36
CA LEU A 34 -2.64 7.31 8.45
C LEU A 34 -4.16 7.44 8.57
N TYR A 35 -4.69 7.38 9.79
CA TYR A 35 -6.13 7.53 10.03
C TYR A 35 -6.64 8.90 9.63
N SER A 36 -5.90 9.95 9.98
CA SER A 36 -6.22 11.34 9.61
C SER A 36 -6.27 11.52 8.09
N HIS A 37 -5.27 11.00 7.37
CA HIS A 37 -5.23 11.03 5.91
C HIS A 37 -6.38 10.23 5.29
N HIS A 38 -6.70 9.05 5.83
CA HIS A 38 -7.83 8.25 5.36
C HIS A 38 -9.16 9.01 5.48
N LEU A 39 -9.43 9.60 6.66
CA LEU A 39 -10.64 10.39 6.90
C LEU A 39 -10.75 11.62 5.99
N GLN A 40 -9.61 12.25 5.67
CA GLN A 40 -9.55 13.42 4.80
C GLN A 40 -9.45 13.08 3.31
N GLY A 41 -9.34 11.80 2.94
CA GLY A 41 -9.12 11.36 1.56
C GLY A 41 -7.78 11.82 0.98
N LYS A 42 -6.76 12.09 1.82
CA LYS A 42 -5.44 12.57 1.39
C LYS A 42 -4.55 11.41 0.97
N TYR A 43 -4.61 11.06 -0.32
CA TYR A 43 -3.88 9.91 -0.88
C TYR A 43 -2.53 10.27 -1.54
N ASP A 44 -2.19 11.55 -1.67
CA ASP A 44 -1.03 12.01 -2.47
C ASP A 44 0.30 11.39 -2.03
N SER A 45 0.49 11.16 -0.72
CA SER A 45 1.71 10.57 -0.14
C SER A 45 1.74 9.04 -0.16
N TYR A 46 0.70 8.38 -0.66
CA TYR A 46 0.55 6.91 -0.63
C TYR A 46 0.84 6.24 -1.99
N GLY A 47 1.37 7.01 -2.95
CA GLY A 47 1.76 6.49 -4.24
C GLY A 47 2.91 5.50 -4.20
N PHE A 48 3.07 4.75 -5.29
CA PHE A 48 4.20 3.85 -5.44
C PHE A 48 5.44 4.65 -5.84
N SER A 49 6.59 4.40 -5.21
CA SER A 49 7.84 4.93 -5.74
C SER A 49 8.26 4.20 -7.02
N MET A 50 9.23 4.80 -7.72
CA MET A 50 9.82 4.18 -8.91
C MET A 50 10.50 2.84 -8.59
N GLY A 51 11.08 2.70 -7.40
CA GLY A 51 11.77 1.48 -6.97
C GLY A 51 10.81 0.30 -6.77
N TYR A 52 9.60 0.59 -6.31
CA TYR A 52 8.60 -0.43 -6.00
C TYR A 52 7.66 -0.74 -7.17
N ALA A 53 7.45 0.20 -8.09
CA ALA A 53 6.53 0.03 -9.22
C ALA A 53 7.04 0.62 -10.54
N SER A 54 8.29 0.33 -10.93
CA SER A 54 8.90 0.83 -12.17
C SER A 54 8.04 0.61 -13.43
N GLY A 55 7.43 -0.57 -13.57
CA GLY A 55 6.52 -0.89 -14.67
C GLY A 55 5.20 -0.10 -14.65
N PHE A 56 4.73 0.32 -13.47
CA PHE A 56 3.55 1.18 -13.34
C PHE A 56 3.85 2.58 -13.85
N HIS A 57 4.98 3.17 -13.43
CA HIS A 57 5.41 4.49 -13.91
C HIS A 57 5.70 4.49 -15.40
N ALA A 58 6.39 3.47 -15.91
CA ALA A 58 6.59 3.31 -17.35
C ALA A 58 5.25 3.17 -18.12
N PHE A 59 4.23 2.56 -17.52
CA PHE A 59 2.90 2.51 -18.11
C PHE A 59 2.22 3.89 -18.12
N LEU A 60 2.34 4.69 -17.05
CA LEU A 60 1.82 6.07 -17.02
C LEU A 60 2.44 6.96 -18.09
N ASP A 61 3.73 6.80 -18.35
CA ASP A 61 4.47 7.59 -19.35
C ASP A 61 4.18 7.17 -20.81
N ASN A 62 3.59 5.99 -21.01
CA ASN A 62 3.33 5.45 -22.33
C ASN A 62 2.05 6.05 -22.96
N LYS A 63 2.16 6.46 -24.23
CA LYS A 63 1.03 7.01 -25.01
C LYS A 63 0.13 5.94 -25.65
N ILE A 64 0.50 4.65 -25.54
CA ILE A 64 -0.28 3.55 -26.11
C ILE A 64 -1.29 3.10 -25.06
N LEU A 65 -2.49 3.65 -25.16
CA LEU A 65 -3.60 3.31 -24.29
C LEU A 65 -4.30 2.02 -24.75
N PRO A 66 -4.75 1.16 -23.82
CA PRO A 66 -5.57 0.01 -24.19
C PRO A 66 -6.91 0.48 -24.76
N GLU A 67 -7.38 -0.19 -25.83
CA GLU A 67 -8.57 0.24 -26.58
C GLU A 67 -9.88 0.23 -25.77
N ARG A 68 -9.96 -0.55 -24.68
CA ARG A 68 -11.23 -0.81 -23.99
C ARG A 68 -11.27 -0.42 -22.51
N ALA A 69 -10.29 -0.84 -21.71
CA ALA A 69 -10.26 -0.56 -20.28
C ALA A 69 -8.85 -0.69 -19.69
N ILE A 70 -8.61 0.04 -18.60
CA ILE A 70 -7.44 -0.09 -17.75
C ILE A 70 -7.90 -0.71 -16.42
N LYS A 71 -7.18 -1.71 -15.93
CA LYS A 71 -7.44 -2.33 -14.63
C LYS A 71 -6.36 -1.88 -13.62
N GLY A 72 -6.77 -1.12 -12.61
CA GLY A 72 -5.94 -0.88 -11.41
C GLY A 72 -6.00 -2.08 -10.48
N GLN A 73 -4.93 -2.88 -10.43
CA GLN A 73 -4.86 -4.03 -9.53
C GLN A 73 -4.48 -3.59 -8.11
N VAL A 74 -5.26 -4.02 -7.12
CA VAL A 74 -5.05 -3.80 -5.68
C VAL A 74 -4.99 -5.13 -4.93
N THR A 75 -4.22 -5.22 -3.85
CA THR A 75 -4.25 -6.36 -2.92
C THR A 75 -5.39 -6.22 -1.91
N GLY A 76 -5.96 -7.34 -1.46
CA GLY A 76 -6.96 -7.32 -0.38
C GLY A 76 -6.32 -7.16 1.01
N PRO A 77 -7.04 -6.59 1.99
CA PRO A 77 -6.53 -6.42 3.36
C PRO A 77 -6.26 -7.76 4.06
N ILE A 78 -7.09 -8.77 3.84
CA ILE A 78 -6.86 -10.12 4.40
C ILE A 78 -5.58 -10.73 3.82
N SER A 79 -5.39 -10.69 2.49
CA SER A 79 -4.19 -11.22 1.85
C SER A 79 -2.93 -10.50 2.32
N MET A 80 -2.98 -9.16 2.44
CA MET A 80 -1.85 -8.38 2.94
C MET A 80 -1.57 -8.66 4.43
N GLY A 81 -2.59 -8.72 5.28
CA GLY A 81 -2.43 -9.01 6.70
C GLY A 81 -1.94 -10.43 6.99
N LEU A 82 -2.25 -11.41 6.11
CA LEU A 82 -1.68 -12.75 6.17
C LEU A 82 -0.21 -12.81 5.70
N THR A 83 0.18 -11.90 4.80
CA THR A 83 1.52 -11.88 4.19
C THR A 83 2.53 -11.14 5.07
N LEU A 84 2.10 -10.05 5.71
CA LEU A 84 2.92 -9.27 6.64
C LEU A 84 2.92 -9.95 8.01
N THR A 85 4.10 -10.28 8.54
CA THR A 85 4.25 -10.99 9.81
C THR A 85 5.06 -10.19 10.82
N LYS A 86 4.79 -10.35 12.11
CA LYS A 86 5.67 -9.86 13.18
C LYS A 86 6.97 -10.68 13.23
N GLU A 87 7.91 -10.29 14.10
CA GLU A 87 9.21 -10.99 14.25
C GLU A 87 9.07 -12.46 14.69
N ASP A 88 7.98 -12.79 15.38
CA ASP A 88 7.64 -14.16 15.80
C ASP A 88 6.94 -14.98 14.70
N MET A 89 6.96 -14.50 13.45
CA MET A 89 6.31 -15.08 12.26
C MET A 89 4.77 -15.18 12.36
N ARG A 90 4.13 -14.51 13.33
CA ARG A 90 2.67 -14.42 13.37
C ARG A 90 2.16 -13.33 12.41
N PRO A 91 1.17 -13.64 11.55
CA PRO A 91 0.53 -12.64 10.70
C PRO A 91 -0.03 -11.46 11.49
N VAL A 92 0.15 -10.26 10.95
CA VAL A 92 -0.40 -9.03 11.55
C VAL A 92 -1.93 -8.96 11.47
N LEU A 93 -2.57 -9.79 10.62
CA LEU A 93 -4.02 -9.90 10.55
C LEU A 93 -4.68 -10.21 11.91
N TYR A 94 -3.97 -10.93 12.79
CA TYR A 94 -4.47 -11.29 14.12
C TYR A 94 -4.39 -10.15 15.14
N ASP A 95 -3.79 -9.03 14.77
CA ASP A 95 -3.75 -7.82 15.56
C ASP A 95 -4.84 -6.87 15.02
N GLU A 96 -5.85 -6.58 15.83
CA GLU A 96 -7.03 -5.81 15.39
C GLU A 96 -6.67 -4.40 14.91
N GLU A 97 -5.72 -3.75 15.58
CA GLU A 97 -5.27 -2.39 15.22
C GLU A 97 -4.53 -2.40 13.88
N LEU A 98 -3.60 -3.34 13.70
CA LEU A 98 -2.86 -3.47 12.43
C LEU A 98 -3.77 -3.92 11.28
N SER A 99 -4.74 -4.79 11.56
CA SER A 99 -5.71 -5.27 10.58
C SER A 99 -6.58 -4.13 10.04
N ASP A 100 -7.12 -3.27 10.90
CA ASP A 100 -7.85 -2.07 10.44
C ASP A 100 -6.93 -1.10 9.70
N ALA A 101 -5.74 -0.83 10.25
CA ALA A 101 -4.75 0.04 9.63
C ALA A 101 -4.41 -0.37 8.18
N ILE A 102 -4.24 -1.68 7.94
CA ILE A 102 -4.01 -2.21 6.58
C ILE A 102 -5.17 -1.86 5.65
N ALA A 103 -6.42 -1.99 6.10
CA ALA A 103 -7.58 -1.66 5.28
C ALA A 103 -7.62 -0.16 4.91
N ARG A 104 -7.35 0.73 5.88
CA ARG A 104 -7.30 2.19 5.65
C ARG A 104 -6.19 2.58 4.69
N PHE A 105 -5.01 1.99 4.89
CA PHE A 105 -3.84 2.21 4.07
C PHE A 105 -4.04 1.74 2.62
N LEU A 106 -4.60 0.55 2.43
CA LEU A 106 -4.91 0.04 1.09
C LEU A 106 -5.97 0.89 0.37
N CYS A 107 -6.93 1.45 1.11
CA CYS A 107 -7.90 2.39 0.55
C CYS A 107 -7.21 3.66 0.00
N LEU A 108 -6.24 4.21 0.74
CA LEU A 108 -5.46 5.36 0.28
C LEU A 108 -4.59 5.02 -0.94
N LYS A 109 -3.90 3.87 -0.94
CA LYS A 109 -3.14 3.41 -2.11
C LYS A 109 -4.01 3.21 -3.34
N ALA A 110 -5.17 2.58 -3.16
CA ALA A 110 -6.13 2.36 -4.24
C ALA A 110 -6.65 3.70 -4.79
N SER A 111 -6.96 4.66 -3.92
CA SER A 111 -7.40 6.01 -4.31
C SER A 111 -6.32 6.72 -5.11
N TRP A 112 -5.06 6.64 -4.70
CA TRP A 112 -3.95 7.21 -5.46
C TRP A 112 -3.82 6.53 -6.84
N GLN A 113 -3.82 5.19 -6.88
CA GLN A 113 -3.67 4.45 -8.13
C GLN A 113 -4.82 4.75 -9.10
N GLU A 114 -6.05 4.82 -8.60
CA GLU A 114 -7.21 5.19 -9.40
C GLU A 114 -7.02 6.57 -10.04
N ASN A 115 -6.62 7.58 -9.27
CA ASN A 115 -6.43 8.93 -9.78
C ASN A 115 -5.28 9.02 -10.79
N ALA A 116 -4.17 8.32 -10.54
CA ALA A 116 -3.06 8.23 -11.49
C ALA A 116 -3.49 7.58 -12.82
N LEU A 117 -4.28 6.50 -12.76
CA LEU A 117 -4.76 5.81 -13.96
C LEU A 117 -5.85 6.61 -14.70
N ARG A 118 -6.69 7.37 -13.98
CA ARG A 118 -7.68 8.27 -14.58
C ARG A 118 -7.01 9.38 -15.40
N ALA A 119 -5.85 9.87 -14.99
CA ALA A 119 -5.14 10.96 -15.67
C ALA A 119 -4.62 10.60 -17.07
N ILE A 120 -4.50 9.30 -17.39
CA ILE A 120 -4.08 8.83 -18.71
C ILE A 120 -5.28 8.73 -19.68
N ARG A 121 -6.53 8.90 -19.23
CA ARG A 121 -7.73 8.80 -20.06
C ARG A 121 -8.34 10.17 -20.38
#